data_AF-A0A519D6L3-F1
#
_entry.id   AF-A0A519D6L3-F1
#
_cell.length_a   1.000
_cell.length_b   1.000
_cell.length_c   1.000
_cell.angle_alpha   90.00
_cell.angle_beta   90.00
_cell.angle_gamma   90.00
#
_symmetry.space_group_name_H-M   'P 1'
#
loop_
_entity.id
_entity.type
_entity.pdbx_description
1 polymer ?
#
loop_
_entity_poly.entity_id
_entity_poly.type
_entity_poly.pdbx_seq_one_letter_code
_entity_poly.pdbx_strand_id
1 'polypeptide(L)'
;MDAEKALLSSILDSRGVEEIHVFHTDHWEPWYDGNTEYHLGRIIKFLEQVDRYPHSRNLSLFYKAVLAHLPRTSESAYEGVVSIPGDGVVFRPQTKMLTDEITEVMGEIAKDSGHEIHLHVHHERYTIGHYFAYESQFVDEPNSASKDSARLDLSFELLLKQIENETGKKLENWGFIHGVWALNASDPQICNNLNEIEILMRNGCIADFTMPAGRPWVNPSTKTPFTIIPSLAPKCYEFPESDPTPLGEMPIEIDQRRFLIWNQEIDYEHSSLDYRAKEITEAISDWYEFLNHWLSKGFVIGNKMFIKTHAHSMHGEYDTNEFGYPHQHPKIIKIFEKLQEVCDDAGASLHYSTVNQVMDELYSIDKNLYGFLHEGEIESIPIDPRRFSGIEGGTGRDYGREKYQKLDSILLNKVTGLNDWQCLGRYYIGRFENHEIYFSRADLVILQYTLMQFSEIDSTSIMEFGPGIGSGLLLLSLSGYDCVGVEADRDRYLHSIMMTEVASDISMEEGFDPGPLKYHYGEYPGVNPKLVQRTKVLVSTNVVSGHTAPNQEEIMDGFANFGHLIIDTGSFGVVRDEKEREIFEKEVISRGFRKKCKFFEAGRINLVHFTKD
;
A
#
# COMPACT_ATOMS: atom_id res chain seq x y z
N MET A 1 34.57 16.54 15.11
CA MET A 1 33.44 15.67 15.50
C MET A 1 32.22 16.48 15.93
N ASP A 2 32.32 17.78 16.24
CA ASP A 2 31.17 18.56 16.71
C ASP A 2 30.26 19.14 15.60
N ALA A 3 30.72 19.20 14.34
CA ALA A 3 29.95 19.79 13.26
C ALA A 3 28.73 18.94 12.82
N GLU A 4 28.91 17.62 12.76
CA GLU A 4 27.84 16.66 12.41
C GLU A 4 26.73 16.68 13.46
N LYS A 5 27.11 16.64 14.73
CA LYS A 5 26.18 16.71 15.86
C LYS A 5 25.39 18.01 15.87
N ALA A 6 26.08 19.16 15.71
CA ALA A 6 25.44 20.46 15.64
C ALA A 6 24.44 20.56 14.48
N LEU A 7 24.75 19.94 13.34
CA LEU A 7 23.83 19.89 12.21
C LEU A 7 22.58 19.06 12.52
N LEU A 8 22.73 17.87 13.13
CA LEU A 8 21.60 17.05 13.56
C LEU A 8 20.73 17.73 14.63
N SER A 9 21.33 18.36 15.64
CA SER A 9 20.59 19.13 16.66
C SER A 9 19.83 20.30 16.02
N SER A 10 20.41 20.98 15.02
CA SER A 10 19.71 22.06 14.32
C SER A 10 18.46 21.60 13.55
N ILE A 11 18.39 20.31 13.16
CA ILE A 11 17.18 19.74 12.57
C ILE A 11 16.06 19.72 13.62
N LEU A 12 16.33 19.25 14.84
CA LEU A 12 15.35 19.23 15.93
C LEU A 12 14.83 20.64 16.24
N ASP A 13 15.73 21.61 16.38
CA ASP A 13 15.39 23.01 16.62
C ASP A 13 14.51 23.57 15.49
N SER A 14 14.90 23.33 14.23
CA SER A 14 14.18 23.83 13.06
C SER A 14 12.77 23.23 12.93
N ARG A 15 12.57 22.03 13.49
CA ARG A 15 11.29 21.31 13.49
C ARG A 15 10.48 21.53 14.78
N GLY A 16 11.00 22.32 15.73
CA GLY A 16 10.33 22.62 17.00
C GLY A 16 10.13 21.38 17.89
N VAL A 17 11.07 20.43 17.84
CA VAL A 17 10.98 19.16 18.57
C VAL A 17 11.56 19.31 19.96
N GLU A 18 10.74 19.05 20.98
CA GLU A 18 11.14 19.06 22.40
C GLU A 18 11.19 17.64 22.97
N GLU A 19 10.45 16.70 22.40
CA GLU A 19 10.42 15.30 22.84
C GLU A 19 10.56 14.36 21.64
N ILE A 20 11.35 13.30 21.78
CA ILE A 20 11.49 12.24 20.78
C ILE A 20 11.09 10.91 21.42
N HIS A 21 10.14 10.23 20.81
CA HIS A 21 9.72 8.87 21.14
C HIS A 21 10.25 7.91 20.08
N VAL A 22 11.20 7.06 20.45
CA VAL A 22 11.59 5.91 19.63
C VAL A 22 10.86 4.70 20.17
N PHE A 23 10.13 4.00 19.30
CA PHE A 23 9.44 2.78 19.66
C PHE A 23 9.76 1.66 18.66
N HIS A 24 9.83 0.45 19.18
CA HIS A 24 10.28 -0.71 18.42
C HIS A 24 9.17 -1.75 18.29
N THR A 25 8.86 -2.11 17.06
CA THR A 25 7.84 -3.11 16.72
C THR A 25 8.51 -4.39 16.23
N ASP A 26 8.85 -5.28 17.16
CA ASP A 26 9.60 -6.50 16.88
C ASP A 26 8.66 -7.58 16.30
N HIS A 27 9.03 -8.14 15.16
CA HIS A 27 8.37 -9.27 14.50
C HIS A 27 8.76 -10.55 15.24
N TRP A 28 8.18 -10.73 16.42
CA TRP A 28 8.68 -11.64 17.43
C TRP A 28 8.14 -13.06 17.21
N GLU A 29 8.96 -13.88 16.54
CA GLU A 29 8.65 -15.26 16.15
C GLU A 29 9.49 -16.29 16.92
N PRO A 30 9.23 -16.52 18.22
CA PRO A 30 10.03 -17.42 19.02
C PRO A 30 9.89 -18.91 18.65
N TRP A 31 8.89 -19.30 17.85
CA TRP A 31 8.56 -20.70 17.57
C TRP A 31 8.67 -21.05 16.08
N TYR A 32 9.54 -22.00 15.71
CA TYR A 32 9.67 -22.42 14.30
C TYR A 32 9.96 -23.91 14.03
N ASP A 33 10.50 -24.70 14.97
CA ASP A 33 10.85 -26.12 14.75
C ASP A 33 10.25 -27.11 15.76
N GLY A 34 9.38 -26.64 16.66
CA GLY A 34 8.72 -27.45 17.69
C GLY A 34 9.60 -27.81 18.90
N ASN A 35 10.87 -27.42 18.95
CA ASN A 35 11.76 -27.65 20.09
C ASN A 35 11.53 -26.62 21.21
N THR A 36 10.54 -26.87 22.06
CA THR A 36 10.07 -25.89 23.06
C THR A 36 11.14 -25.53 24.10
N GLU A 37 11.88 -26.52 24.63
CA GLU A 37 12.94 -26.27 25.62
C GLU A 37 14.03 -25.34 25.07
N TYR A 38 14.43 -25.58 23.82
CA TYR A 38 15.39 -24.72 23.13
C TYR A 38 14.88 -23.28 22.97
N HIS A 39 13.63 -23.10 22.52
CA HIS A 39 13.04 -21.78 22.34
C HIS A 39 12.84 -21.03 23.65
N LEU A 40 12.44 -21.71 24.72
CA LEU A 40 12.36 -21.11 26.06
C LEU A 40 13.73 -20.58 26.52
N GLY A 41 14.80 -21.37 26.32
CA GLY A 41 16.16 -20.92 26.61
C GLY A 41 16.57 -19.69 25.79
N ARG A 42 16.12 -19.58 24.54
CA ARG A 42 16.34 -18.39 23.70
C ARG A 42 15.56 -17.18 24.20
N ILE A 43 14.30 -17.35 24.60
CA ILE A 43 13.48 -16.26 25.14
C ILE A 43 14.14 -15.70 26.41
N ILE A 44 14.58 -16.56 27.33
CA ILE A 44 15.26 -16.12 28.56
C ILE A 44 16.54 -15.34 28.21
N LYS A 45 17.37 -15.87 27.30
CA LYS A 45 18.58 -15.18 26.83
C LYS A 45 18.27 -13.85 26.13
N PHE A 46 17.17 -13.77 25.39
CA PHE A 46 16.68 -12.54 24.78
C PHE A 46 16.41 -11.49 25.84
N LEU A 47 15.61 -11.81 26.85
CA LEU A 47 15.27 -10.91 27.97
C LEU A 47 16.53 -10.41 28.69
N GLU A 48 17.46 -11.31 29.02
CA GLU A 48 18.75 -10.94 29.64
C GLU A 48 19.59 -9.98 28.78
N GLN A 49 19.47 -10.05 27.46
CA GLN A 49 20.23 -9.21 26.54
C GLN A 49 19.57 -7.85 26.33
N VAL A 50 18.25 -7.81 26.14
CA VAL A 50 17.52 -6.56 25.89
C VAL A 50 17.49 -5.64 27.12
N ASP A 51 17.70 -6.16 28.32
CA ASP A 51 17.87 -5.36 29.54
C ASP A 51 19.17 -4.53 29.60
N ARG A 52 20.17 -4.89 28.79
CA ARG A 52 21.51 -4.30 28.86
C ARG A 52 21.54 -2.85 28.41
N TYR A 53 20.71 -2.46 27.45
CA TYR A 53 20.73 -1.13 26.86
C TYR A 53 19.38 -0.43 27.01
N PRO A 54 19.36 0.89 27.28
CA PRO A 54 18.12 1.65 27.43
C PRO A 54 17.15 1.50 26.26
N HIS A 55 17.66 1.50 25.01
CA HIS A 55 16.84 1.43 23.80
C HIS A 55 16.15 0.09 23.56
N SER A 56 16.46 -0.94 24.36
CA SER A 56 15.86 -2.26 24.22
C SER A 56 15.04 -2.71 25.44
N ARG A 57 14.86 -1.88 26.46
CA ARG A 57 14.10 -2.26 27.67
C ARG A 57 12.58 -2.23 27.50
N ASN A 58 12.07 -1.46 26.54
CA ASN A 58 10.64 -1.26 26.33
C ASN A 58 10.28 -1.59 24.87
N LEU A 59 10.34 -2.88 24.51
CA LEU A 59 9.99 -3.33 23.16
C LEU A 59 8.50 -3.66 23.08
N SER A 60 7.89 -3.37 21.92
CA SER A 60 6.61 -3.94 21.54
C SER A 60 6.86 -5.21 20.72
N LEU A 61 6.62 -6.36 21.35
CA LEU A 61 6.80 -7.69 20.78
C LEU A 61 5.50 -8.09 20.06
N PHE A 62 5.49 -7.99 18.73
CA PHE A 62 4.40 -8.50 17.91
C PHE A 62 4.57 -10.01 17.84
N TYR A 63 3.84 -10.68 18.70
CA TYR A 63 4.04 -12.07 19.02
C TYR A 63 3.29 -12.98 18.07
N LYS A 64 4.03 -13.87 17.40
CA LYS A 64 3.47 -14.93 16.57
C LYS A 64 3.21 -16.18 17.40
N ALA A 65 2.02 -16.23 18.02
CA ALA A 65 1.56 -17.43 18.71
C ALA A 65 1.42 -18.62 17.74
N VAL A 66 1.60 -19.84 18.25
CA VAL A 66 1.54 -21.04 17.40
C VAL A 66 0.10 -21.44 17.15
N LEU A 67 -0.32 -21.37 15.89
CA LEU A 67 -1.55 -21.99 15.41
C LEU A 67 -1.23 -22.91 14.24
N ALA A 68 -1.35 -24.22 14.47
CA ALA A 68 -1.18 -25.18 13.39
C ALA A 68 -2.42 -25.17 12.49
N HIS A 69 -2.19 -25.32 11.19
CA HIS A 69 -3.23 -25.48 10.17
C HIS A 69 -2.93 -26.74 9.38
N LEU A 70 -3.95 -27.54 9.10
CA LEU A 70 -3.84 -28.89 8.54
C LEU A 70 -4.95 -29.10 7.51
N PRO A 71 -4.77 -30.01 6.53
CA PRO A 71 -5.87 -30.41 5.67
C PRO A 71 -6.91 -31.17 6.51
N ARG A 72 -8.20 -30.99 6.20
CA ARG A 72 -9.32 -31.63 6.89
C ARG A 72 -9.22 -33.15 6.93
N THR A 73 -8.57 -33.77 5.94
CA THR A 73 -8.28 -35.21 5.94
C THR A 73 -7.46 -35.68 7.15
N SER A 74 -6.78 -34.77 7.84
CA SER A 74 -6.01 -35.04 9.06
C SER A 74 -6.79 -34.78 10.36
N GLU A 75 -8.03 -34.29 10.30
CA GLU A 75 -8.86 -33.95 11.48
C GLU A 75 -8.96 -35.10 12.49
N SER A 76 -9.20 -36.34 12.02
CA SER A 76 -9.32 -37.49 12.91
C SER A 76 -8.02 -37.89 13.63
N ALA A 77 -6.87 -37.38 13.20
CA ALA A 77 -5.58 -37.66 13.81
C ALA A 77 -5.25 -36.75 15.00
N TYR A 78 -6.04 -35.69 15.22
CA TYR A 78 -5.75 -34.67 16.23
C TYR A 78 -6.99 -34.31 17.04
N GLU A 79 -6.82 -34.19 18.36
CA GLU A 79 -7.88 -33.72 19.25
C GLU A 79 -7.96 -32.19 19.25
N GLY A 80 -9.16 -31.65 19.45
CA GLY A 80 -9.39 -30.22 19.65
C GLY A 80 -9.21 -29.35 18.41
N VAL A 81 -9.25 -29.94 17.21
CA VAL A 81 -9.23 -29.15 15.97
C VAL A 81 -10.53 -28.38 15.79
N VAL A 82 -10.43 -27.21 15.18
CA VAL A 82 -11.53 -26.29 14.90
C VAL A 82 -11.49 -25.92 13.43
N SER A 83 -12.64 -25.81 12.78
CA SER A 83 -12.71 -25.39 11.37
C SER A 83 -13.98 -24.61 11.11
N ILE A 84 -13.97 -23.82 10.04
CA ILE A 84 -15.21 -23.27 9.53
C ILE A 84 -16.03 -24.39 8.84
N PRO A 85 -17.37 -24.32 8.84
CA PRO A 85 -18.21 -25.36 8.25
C PRO A 85 -17.93 -25.57 6.74
N GLY A 86 -17.64 -26.81 6.33
CA GLY A 86 -17.49 -27.18 4.92
C GLY A 86 -16.20 -26.70 4.25
N ASP A 87 -15.13 -26.53 5.02
CA ASP A 87 -13.84 -26.06 4.52
C ASP A 87 -12.72 -27.09 4.68
N GLY A 88 -11.96 -27.37 3.62
CA GLY A 88 -10.79 -28.24 3.62
C GLY A 88 -9.64 -27.87 4.57
N VAL A 89 -9.65 -26.71 5.24
CA VAL A 89 -8.64 -26.32 6.25
C VAL A 89 -9.19 -26.49 7.68
N VAL A 90 -8.38 -27.11 8.55
CA VAL A 90 -8.67 -27.18 9.99
C VAL A 90 -7.52 -26.56 10.78
N PHE A 91 -7.84 -25.83 11.84
CA PHE A 91 -6.90 -25.26 12.78
C PHE A 91 -6.76 -26.16 13.99
N ARG A 92 -5.53 -26.30 14.49
CA ARG A 92 -5.23 -27.01 15.72
C ARG A 92 -4.57 -26.02 16.69
N PRO A 93 -5.34 -25.46 17.65
CA PRO A 93 -4.78 -24.74 18.77
C PRO A 93 -3.77 -25.62 19.51
N GLN A 94 -2.76 -25.02 20.12
CA GLN A 94 -1.86 -25.79 20.97
C GLN A 94 -2.66 -26.40 22.12
N THR A 95 -2.51 -27.72 22.32
CA THR A 95 -3.15 -28.39 23.44
C THR A 95 -2.37 -28.11 24.72
N LYS A 96 -3.07 -28.13 25.85
CA LYS A 96 -2.58 -27.84 27.21
C LYS A 96 -1.30 -28.59 27.65
N MET A 97 -0.84 -29.58 26.89
CA MET A 97 0.41 -30.33 27.13
C MET A 97 1.70 -29.55 26.78
N LEU A 98 1.58 -28.37 26.16
CA LEU A 98 2.64 -27.37 26.00
C LEU A 98 2.13 -26.05 26.62
N THR A 99 2.52 -25.59 27.80
CA THR A 99 3.27 -26.14 28.96
C THR A 99 3.13 -25.08 30.06
N ASP A 100 3.00 -25.45 31.33
CA ASP A 100 3.03 -24.47 32.45
C ASP A 100 4.28 -23.55 32.36
N GLU A 101 5.37 -24.03 31.76
CA GLU A 101 6.62 -23.29 31.48
C GLU A 101 6.47 -22.15 30.46
N ILE A 102 5.70 -22.34 29.37
CA ILE A 102 5.42 -21.23 28.43
C ILE A 102 4.60 -20.18 29.15
N THR A 103 3.58 -20.60 29.91
CA THR A 103 2.75 -19.68 30.68
C THR A 103 3.55 -18.93 31.74
N GLU A 104 4.53 -19.58 32.37
CA GLU A 104 5.44 -18.96 33.33
C GLU A 104 6.29 -17.87 32.66
N VAL A 105 7.03 -18.21 31.59
CA VAL A 105 7.94 -17.28 30.91
C VAL A 105 7.17 -16.14 30.22
N MET A 106 6.13 -16.46 29.44
CA MET A 106 5.31 -15.45 28.77
C MET A 106 4.54 -14.58 29.77
N GLY A 107 4.11 -15.16 30.89
CA GLY A 107 3.47 -14.44 31.99
C GLY A 107 4.42 -13.46 32.68
N GLU A 108 5.70 -13.81 32.84
CA GLU A 108 6.74 -12.92 33.35
C GLU A 108 6.99 -11.76 32.38
N ILE A 109 7.14 -12.03 31.08
CA ILE A 109 7.28 -10.99 30.05
C ILE A 109 6.12 -10.01 30.14
N ALA A 110 4.88 -10.52 30.14
CA ALA A 110 3.68 -9.69 30.13
C ALA A 110 3.49 -8.88 31.42
N LYS A 111 4.08 -9.26 32.56
CA LYS A 111 3.87 -8.58 33.86
C LYS A 111 5.03 -7.68 34.25
N ASP A 112 6.27 -8.14 34.06
CA ASP A 112 7.41 -7.64 34.83
C ASP A 112 8.58 -7.16 33.94
N SER A 113 8.56 -7.42 32.62
CA SER A 113 9.68 -7.07 31.72
C SER A 113 9.69 -5.64 31.17
N GLY A 114 8.59 -4.88 31.33
CA GLY A 114 8.41 -3.59 30.66
C GLY A 114 8.15 -3.67 29.15
N HIS A 115 8.25 -4.86 28.55
CA HIS A 115 7.85 -5.13 27.18
C HIS A 115 6.34 -5.28 27.04
N GLU A 116 5.86 -5.06 25.84
CA GLU A 116 4.47 -5.16 25.46
C GLU A 116 4.24 -6.32 24.48
N ILE A 117 3.08 -6.98 24.57
CA ILE A 117 2.69 -8.04 23.64
C ILE A 117 1.59 -7.54 22.70
N HIS A 118 1.80 -7.73 21.42
CA HIS A 118 0.86 -7.50 20.33
C HIS A 118 0.74 -8.74 19.45
N LEU A 119 -0.03 -8.68 18.37
CA LEU A 119 -0.27 -9.82 17.49
C LEU A 119 0.51 -9.68 16.17
N HIS A 120 1.27 -10.73 15.84
CA HIS A 120 1.87 -10.94 14.53
C HIS A 120 1.24 -12.18 13.90
N VAL A 121 0.74 -12.08 12.66
CA VAL A 121 0.15 -13.25 11.97
C VAL A 121 0.72 -13.46 10.57
N HIS A 122 1.00 -14.72 10.28
CA HIS A 122 1.21 -15.24 8.93
C HIS A 122 -0.01 -16.06 8.53
N HIS A 123 -0.79 -15.56 7.56
CA HIS A 123 -2.00 -16.25 7.08
C HIS A 123 -1.92 -16.70 5.62
N GLU A 124 -0.86 -16.33 4.91
CA GLU A 124 -0.52 -16.76 3.54
C GLU A 124 -0.54 -18.28 3.27
N ARG A 125 -0.54 -19.11 4.34
CA ARG A 125 -0.47 -20.58 4.25
C ARG A 125 -1.85 -21.24 4.30
N TYR A 126 -2.86 -20.50 4.74
CA TYR A 126 -4.25 -20.97 4.83
C TYR A 126 -5.26 -20.04 4.16
N THR A 127 -4.80 -18.94 3.56
CA THR A 127 -5.57 -18.09 2.65
C THR A 127 -5.03 -18.23 1.22
N ILE A 128 -5.79 -17.88 0.19
CA ILE A 128 -5.33 -17.89 -1.19
C ILE A 128 -4.11 -16.97 -1.32
N GLY A 129 -3.03 -17.50 -1.92
CA GLY A 129 -1.78 -16.80 -2.18
C GLY A 129 -0.80 -17.69 -2.93
N HIS A 130 0.16 -17.07 -3.63
CA HIS A 130 1.15 -17.76 -4.45
C HIS A 130 2.54 -17.84 -3.79
N TYR A 131 2.82 -16.97 -2.82
CA TYR A 131 4.18 -16.75 -2.30
C TYR A 131 4.77 -17.98 -1.59
N PHE A 132 4.03 -18.60 -0.67
CA PHE A 132 4.47 -19.81 0.04
C PHE A 132 3.97 -21.12 -0.58
N ALA A 133 3.34 -21.05 -1.76
CA ALA A 133 2.50 -22.09 -2.34
C ALA A 133 1.45 -22.58 -1.32
N TYR A 134 0.20 -22.15 -1.48
CA TYR A 134 -0.94 -22.81 -0.85
C TYR A 134 -0.80 -24.32 -1.11
N GLU A 135 -0.47 -25.10 -0.06
CA GLU A 135 -0.01 -26.47 -0.27
C GLU A 135 -1.06 -27.22 -1.09
N SER A 136 -0.63 -27.95 -2.12
CA SER A 136 -1.54 -28.61 -3.07
C SER A 136 -2.58 -29.50 -2.40
N GLN A 137 -2.34 -29.90 -1.15
CA GLN A 137 -3.24 -30.64 -0.28
C GLN A 137 -4.55 -29.91 0.09
N PHE A 138 -4.64 -28.60 -0.13
CA PHE A 138 -5.84 -27.80 0.12
C PHE A 138 -6.63 -27.48 -1.17
N VAL A 139 -6.15 -27.93 -2.33
CA VAL A 139 -6.59 -27.51 -3.69
C VAL A 139 -7.80 -28.30 -4.19
N ASP A 140 -8.15 -29.42 -3.55
CA ASP A 140 -9.26 -30.28 -3.99
C ASP A 140 -10.66 -29.68 -3.72
N GLU A 141 -10.77 -28.65 -2.87
CA GLU A 141 -12.01 -27.90 -2.66
C GLU A 141 -11.96 -26.51 -3.29
N PRO A 142 -13.07 -26.00 -3.86
CA PRO A 142 -13.14 -24.62 -4.32
C PRO A 142 -12.90 -23.68 -3.15
N ASN A 143 -11.76 -22.99 -3.19
CA ASN A 143 -11.43 -21.91 -2.28
C ASN A 143 -12.10 -20.61 -2.76
N SER A 144 -12.45 -19.72 -1.84
CA SER A 144 -13.14 -18.47 -2.17
C SER A 144 -12.73 -17.36 -1.20
N ALA A 145 -12.88 -16.10 -1.63
CA ALA A 145 -12.63 -14.94 -0.76
C ALA A 145 -13.43 -15.02 0.55
N SER A 146 -14.68 -15.49 0.50
CA SER A 146 -15.50 -15.66 1.71
C SER A 146 -14.93 -16.74 2.66
N LYS A 147 -14.35 -17.82 2.14
CA LYS A 147 -13.66 -18.82 2.97
C LYS A 147 -12.38 -18.24 3.58
N ASP A 148 -11.58 -17.51 2.80
CA ASP A 148 -10.38 -16.86 3.32
C ASP A 148 -10.70 -15.87 4.45
N SER A 149 -11.71 -15.02 4.28
CA SER A 149 -12.18 -14.11 5.33
C SER A 149 -12.59 -14.87 6.59
N ALA A 150 -13.38 -15.95 6.44
CA ALA A 150 -13.85 -16.74 7.58
C ALA A 150 -12.72 -17.51 8.28
N ARG A 151 -11.72 -18.00 7.53
CA ARG A 151 -10.51 -18.62 8.10
C ARG A 151 -9.68 -17.62 8.88
N LEU A 152 -9.49 -16.42 8.34
CA LEU A 152 -8.73 -15.35 8.99
C LEU A 152 -9.41 -14.90 10.28
N ASP A 153 -10.74 -14.74 10.26
CA ASP A 153 -11.51 -14.37 11.45
C ASP A 153 -11.37 -15.44 12.54
N LEU A 154 -11.60 -16.71 12.18
CA LEU A 154 -11.41 -17.83 13.11
C LEU A 154 -9.95 -17.92 13.61
N SER A 155 -8.96 -17.66 12.77
CA SER A 155 -7.56 -17.77 13.19
C SER A 155 -7.20 -16.68 14.20
N PHE A 156 -7.70 -15.45 14.06
CA PHE A 156 -7.50 -14.41 15.08
C PHE A 156 -8.19 -14.75 16.40
N GLU A 157 -9.42 -15.25 16.40
CA GLU A 157 -10.08 -15.71 17.63
C GLU A 157 -9.22 -16.74 18.38
N LEU A 158 -8.70 -17.73 17.65
CA LEU A 158 -7.86 -18.80 18.21
C LEU A 158 -6.49 -18.29 18.69
N LEU A 159 -5.85 -17.40 17.92
CA LEU A 159 -4.55 -16.81 18.27
C LEU A 159 -4.65 -15.89 19.49
N LEU A 160 -5.66 -15.02 19.54
CA LEU A 160 -5.89 -14.16 20.70
C LEU A 160 -6.18 -14.99 21.95
N LYS A 161 -6.94 -16.09 21.82
CA LYS A 161 -7.16 -17.01 22.93
C LYS A 161 -5.88 -17.72 23.36
N GLN A 162 -5.02 -18.08 22.41
CA GLN A 162 -3.71 -18.67 22.70
C GLN A 162 -2.83 -17.69 23.48
N ILE A 163 -2.74 -16.43 23.03
CA ILE A 163 -1.99 -15.38 23.74
C ILE A 163 -2.54 -15.17 25.14
N GLU A 164 -3.87 -15.16 25.33
CA GLU A 164 -4.48 -15.06 26.66
C GLU A 164 -4.04 -16.22 27.57
N ASN A 165 -4.01 -17.44 27.04
CA ASN A 165 -3.61 -18.62 27.81
C ASN A 165 -2.10 -18.59 28.17
N GLU A 166 -1.26 -18.12 27.26
CA GLU A 166 0.20 -18.09 27.46
C GLU A 166 0.64 -16.91 28.34
N THR A 167 0.07 -15.73 28.14
CA THR A 167 0.46 -14.53 28.90
C THR A 167 -0.34 -14.35 30.20
N GLY A 168 -1.48 -15.03 30.31
CA GLY A 168 -2.46 -14.79 31.37
C GLY A 168 -3.17 -13.44 31.25
N LYS A 169 -3.05 -12.75 30.12
CA LYS A 169 -3.67 -11.45 29.86
C LYS A 169 -4.43 -11.48 28.53
N LYS A 170 -5.67 -11.02 28.55
CA LYS A 170 -6.41 -10.73 27.34
C LYS A 170 -5.81 -9.48 26.69
N LEU A 171 -5.53 -9.54 25.38
CA LEU A 171 -5.14 -8.36 24.63
C LEU A 171 -6.37 -7.46 24.42
N GLU A 172 -6.30 -6.25 24.95
CA GLU A 172 -7.27 -5.18 24.70
C GLU A 172 -6.56 -4.11 23.89
N ASN A 173 -7.22 -3.55 22.87
CA ASN A 173 -6.71 -2.41 22.10
C ASN A 173 -5.32 -2.66 21.50
N TRP A 174 -5.14 -3.81 20.86
CA TRP A 174 -3.83 -4.28 20.42
C TRP A 174 -3.48 -3.80 19.01
N GLY A 175 -2.19 -3.69 18.72
CA GLY A 175 -1.66 -3.40 17.39
C GLY A 175 -1.33 -4.66 16.59
N PHE A 176 -1.40 -4.58 15.27
CA PHE A 176 -1.14 -5.69 14.35
C PHE A 176 0.14 -5.49 13.54
N ILE A 177 0.80 -6.61 13.22
CA ILE A 177 1.78 -6.69 12.12
C ILE A 177 1.42 -7.88 11.22
N HIS A 178 1.34 -7.59 9.93
CA HIS A 178 1.13 -8.58 8.88
C HIS A 178 2.45 -9.25 8.50
N GLY A 179 2.48 -10.59 8.55
CA GLY A 179 3.59 -11.39 8.04
C GLY A 179 3.81 -11.18 6.54
N VAL A 180 5.04 -10.91 6.12
CA VAL A 180 5.38 -10.58 4.70
C VAL A 180 4.72 -9.28 4.16
N TRP A 181 4.18 -8.45 5.05
CA TRP A 181 3.81 -7.06 4.81
C TRP A 181 2.73 -6.80 3.74
N ALA A 182 1.66 -7.59 3.69
CA ALA A 182 0.65 -7.51 2.63
C ALA A 182 -0.75 -7.10 3.12
N LEU A 183 -0.83 -6.16 4.08
CA LEU A 183 -2.08 -5.69 4.69
C LEU A 183 -3.19 -5.42 3.68
N ASN A 184 -4.36 -6.00 3.93
CA ASN A 184 -5.62 -5.84 3.21
C ASN A 184 -5.49 -6.09 1.71
N ALA A 185 -4.88 -7.24 1.36
CA ALA A 185 -4.58 -7.64 -0.01
C ALA A 185 -3.75 -6.61 -0.80
N SER A 186 -2.87 -5.86 -0.12
CA SER A 186 -1.95 -4.95 -0.81
C SER A 186 -0.92 -5.69 -1.69
N ASP A 187 -0.81 -7.01 -1.52
CA ASP A 187 -0.15 -7.89 -2.48
C ASP A 187 -0.93 -9.20 -2.70
N PRO A 188 -1.52 -9.42 -3.89
CA PRO A 188 -2.32 -10.61 -4.20
C PRO A 188 -1.49 -11.91 -4.26
N GLN A 189 -0.16 -11.84 -4.38
CA GLN A 189 0.69 -13.02 -4.27
C GLN A 189 0.78 -13.52 -2.82
N ILE A 190 0.44 -12.69 -1.83
CA ILE A 190 0.59 -13.00 -0.40
C ILE A 190 -0.77 -13.07 0.30
N CYS A 191 -1.59 -12.04 0.14
CA CYS A 191 -2.88 -11.87 0.80
C CYS A 191 -3.93 -11.50 -0.24
N ASN A 192 -5.08 -12.17 -0.18
CA ASN A 192 -6.25 -11.84 -1.02
C ASN A 192 -7.48 -11.43 -0.19
N ASN A 193 -7.31 -11.23 1.12
CA ASN A 193 -8.40 -10.79 2.00
C ASN A 193 -8.65 -9.28 1.82
N LEU A 194 -9.80 -8.94 1.22
CA LEU A 194 -10.20 -7.55 0.98
C LEU A 194 -10.77 -6.86 2.23
N ASN A 195 -11.12 -7.64 3.25
CA ASN A 195 -11.72 -7.19 4.51
C ASN A 195 -10.86 -7.52 5.73
N GLU A 196 -9.55 -7.68 5.56
CA GLU A 196 -8.62 -7.99 6.65
C GLU A 196 -8.68 -6.94 7.76
N ILE A 197 -8.71 -5.65 7.45
CA ILE A 197 -8.79 -4.58 8.48
C ILE A 197 -10.10 -4.66 9.25
N GLU A 198 -11.21 -4.93 8.58
CA GLU A 198 -12.51 -5.12 9.24
C GLU A 198 -12.46 -6.30 10.22
N ILE A 199 -11.88 -7.42 9.79
CA ILE A 199 -11.70 -8.61 10.63
C ILE A 199 -10.80 -8.29 11.84
N LEU A 200 -9.69 -7.59 11.63
CA LEU A 200 -8.78 -7.14 12.69
C LEU A 200 -9.52 -6.30 13.74
N MET A 201 -10.26 -5.29 13.28
CA MET A 201 -11.04 -4.41 14.15
C MET A 201 -12.13 -5.18 14.92
N ARG A 202 -12.84 -6.11 14.26
CA ARG A 202 -13.87 -6.95 14.91
C ARG A 202 -13.29 -7.80 16.04
N ASN A 203 -12.00 -8.11 15.96
CA ASN A 203 -11.23 -8.84 16.97
C ASN A 203 -10.49 -7.91 17.97
N GLY A 204 -10.79 -6.59 17.97
CA GLY A 204 -10.28 -5.61 18.94
C GLY A 204 -8.93 -4.99 18.58
N CYS A 205 -8.46 -5.14 17.34
CA CYS A 205 -7.29 -4.43 16.85
C CYS A 205 -7.62 -2.98 16.54
N ILE A 206 -6.75 -2.05 16.94
CA ILE A 206 -6.96 -0.61 16.73
C ILE A 206 -5.97 0.02 15.74
N ALA A 207 -4.87 -0.66 15.46
CA ALA A 207 -3.78 -0.11 14.67
C ALA A 207 -2.95 -1.18 13.96
N ASP A 208 -2.46 -0.87 12.76
CA ASP A 208 -1.45 -1.65 12.06
C ASP A 208 -0.09 -0.93 12.10
N PHE A 209 0.97 -1.71 12.34
CA PHE A 209 2.36 -1.27 12.36
C PHE A 209 3.20 -2.05 11.35
N THR A 210 2.61 -2.51 10.25
CA THR A 210 3.33 -3.25 9.21
C THR A 210 4.30 -2.36 8.44
N MET A 211 3.97 -1.07 8.27
CA MET A 211 4.69 -0.16 7.38
C MET A 211 5.72 0.71 8.13
N PRO A 212 6.86 1.09 7.52
CA PRO A 212 7.26 0.83 6.14
C PRO A 212 7.73 -0.61 5.94
N ALA A 213 7.19 -1.27 4.93
CA ALA A 213 7.55 -2.61 4.52
C ALA A 213 8.78 -2.63 3.62
N GLY A 214 9.50 -3.76 3.65
CA GLY A 214 10.60 -4.05 2.72
C GLY A 214 10.18 -4.25 1.26
N ARG A 215 8.86 -4.19 0.98
CA ARG A 215 8.28 -4.34 -0.36
C ARG A 215 7.60 -3.02 -0.74
N PRO A 216 8.28 -2.09 -1.44
CA PRO A 216 7.81 -0.71 -1.55
C PRO A 216 6.39 -0.51 -2.10
N TRP A 217 5.88 -1.43 -2.92
CA TRP A 217 4.55 -1.31 -3.54
C TRP A 217 3.39 -1.50 -2.57
N VAL A 218 3.59 -2.22 -1.46
CA VAL A 218 2.57 -2.41 -0.42
C VAL A 218 2.45 -1.18 0.48
N ASN A 219 3.48 -0.33 0.54
CA ASN A 219 3.49 0.85 1.39
C ASN A 219 2.42 1.87 0.96
N PRO A 220 1.67 2.47 1.89
CA PRO A 220 0.77 3.58 1.60
C PRO A 220 1.48 4.75 0.90
N SER A 221 0.73 5.46 0.06
CA SER A 221 1.15 6.73 -0.52
C SER A 221 1.30 7.82 0.56
N THR A 222 0.42 7.84 1.56
CA THR A 222 0.50 8.68 2.77
C THR A 222 1.76 8.34 3.58
N LYS A 223 2.67 9.31 3.77
CA LYS A 223 3.99 9.12 4.40
C LYS A 223 4.04 9.51 5.88
N THR A 224 2.90 9.61 6.53
CA THR A 224 2.76 9.87 7.96
C THR A 224 1.76 8.88 8.55
N PRO A 225 1.71 8.67 9.86
CA PRO A 225 0.64 7.91 10.48
C PRO A 225 -0.71 8.55 10.15
N PHE A 226 -1.69 7.72 9.87
CA PHE A 226 -2.99 8.16 9.37
C PHE A 226 -4.08 7.16 9.74
N THR A 227 -5.30 7.64 9.84
CA THR A 227 -6.48 6.80 10.08
C THR A 227 -7.30 6.64 8.81
N ILE A 228 -7.98 5.51 8.67
CA ILE A 228 -8.87 5.18 7.55
C ILE A 228 -10.18 4.59 8.05
N ILE A 229 -11.23 4.69 7.23
CA ILE A 229 -12.43 3.87 7.33
C ILE A 229 -12.20 2.60 6.49
N PRO A 230 -12.38 1.39 7.04
CA PRO A 230 -12.13 0.15 6.30
C PRO A 230 -13.05 0.08 5.07
N SER A 231 -12.51 -0.44 3.97
CA SER A 231 -13.27 -0.67 2.74
C SER A 231 -12.91 -1.99 2.08
N LEU A 232 -13.85 -2.57 1.32
CA LEU A 232 -13.72 -3.88 0.67
C LEU A 232 -12.91 -3.77 -0.63
N ALA A 233 -11.62 -3.45 -0.51
CA ALA A 233 -10.73 -3.31 -1.66
C ALA A 233 -9.28 -3.70 -1.31
N PRO A 234 -8.49 -4.17 -2.30
CA PRO A 234 -7.05 -4.34 -2.14
C PRO A 234 -6.42 -3.00 -1.78
N LYS A 235 -5.54 -2.97 -0.77
CA LYS A 235 -4.89 -1.73 -0.34
C LYS A 235 -5.91 -0.61 -0.08
N CYS A 236 -7.02 -0.97 0.57
CA CYS A 236 -8.21 -0.13 0.78
C CYS A 236 -7.91 1.30 1.23
N TYR A 237 -6.85 1.47 2.02
CA TYR A 237 -6.36 2.74 2.54
C TYR A 237 -5.81 3.73 1.49
N GLU A 238 -5.80 3.39 0.20
CA GLU A 238 -5.51 4.31 -0.92
C GLU A 238 -6.77 4.89 -1.56
N PHE A 239 -7.95 4.37 -1.21
CA PHE A 239 -9.21 4.81 -1.80
C PHE A 239 -9.73 6.07 -1.11
N PRO A 240 -10.25 7.06 -1.86
CA PRO A 240 -10.88 8.25 -1.27
C PRO A 240 -12.00 7.93 -0.29
N GLU A 241 -12.76 6.85 -0.55
CA GLU A 241 -13.84 6.37 0.32
C GLU A 241 -13.37 5.90 1.69
N SER A 242 -12.11 5.48 1.79
CA SER A 242 -11.50 5.13 3.07
C SER A 242 -11.04 6.36 3.86
N ASP A 243 -11.23 7.57 3.33
CA ASP A 243 -10.91 8.85 3.96
C ASP A 243 -9.54 8.85 4.67
N PRO A 244 -8.43 8.53 3.97
CA PRO A 244 -7.11 8.47 4.60
C PRO A 244 -6.71 9.84 5.13
N THR A 245 -6.76 9.98 6.46
CA THR A 245 -6.55 11.25 7.16
C THR A 245 -5.28 11.17 8.00
N PRO A 246 -4.24 11.94 7.69
CA PRO A 246 -3.06 12.08 8.54
C PRO A 246 -3.43 12.44 9.99
N LEU A 247 -2.70 11.91 10.96
CA LEU A 247 -2.90 12.29 12.36
C LEU A 247 -2.69 13.79 12.57
N GLY A 248 -3.54 14.41 13.38
CA GLY A 248 -3.56 15.86 13.60
C GLY A 248 -4.39 16.65 12.58
N GLU A 249 -4.90 15.99 11.54
CA GLU A 249 -5.89 16.56 10.61
C GLU A 249 -7.31 16.12 10.97
N MET A 250 -8.29 16.97 10.68
CA MET A 250 -9.69 16.60 10.84
C MET A 250 -10.14 15.77 9.64
N PRO A 251 -10.79 14.61 9.87
CA PRO A 251 -11.28 13.80 8.77
C PRO A 251 -12.42 14.46 8.01
N ILE A 252 -12.63 14.05 6.76
CA ILE A 252 -13.77 14.46 5.97
C ILE A 252 -15.05 13.88 6.61
N GLU A 253 -14.98 12.62 7.02
CA GLU A 253 -16.06 11.92 7.70
C GLU A 253 -15.66 11.61 9.15
N ILE A 254 -16.43 12.16 10.09
CA ILE A 254 -16.33 11.83 11.52
C ILE A 254 -16.99 10.46 11.72
N ASP A 255 -16.22 9.41 11.45
CA ASP A 255 -16.63 8.02 11.58
C ASP A 255 -15.90 7.37 12.78
N GLN A 256 -16.64 6.60 13.59
CA GLN A 256 -16.06 5.89 14.74
C GLN A 256 -15.39 4.57 14.34
N ARG A 257 -15.59 4.10 13.10
CA ARG A 257 -15.02 2.85 12.56
C ARG A 257 -13.62 3.07 12.00
N ARG A 258 -12.82 3.95 12.59
CA ARG A 258 -11.51 4.26 12.02
C ARG A 258 -10.44 3.32 12.56
N PHE A 259 -9.46 3.06 11.70
CA PHE A 259 -8.31 2.21 11.98
C PHE A 259 -7.04 2.99 11.75
N LEU A 260 -6.10 2.92 12.70
CA LEU A 260 -4.79 3.57 12.54
C LEU A 260 -3.87 2.71 11.67
N ILE A 261 -3.24 3.32 10.68
CA ILE A 261 -2.11 2.72 9.96
C ILE A 261 -0.88 3.56 10.27
N TRP A 262 0.10 2.94 10.93
CA TRP A 262 1.39 3.56 11.09
C TRP A 262 2.21 3.40 9.82
N ASN A 263 2.36 4.49 9.08
CA ASN A 263 3.37 4.64 8.05
C ASN A 263 4.24 5.86 8.35
N GLN A 264 5.42 5.93 7.76
CA GLN A 264 6.33 7.06 7.95
C GLN A 264 7.18 7.30 6.71
N GLU A 265 7.77 8.49 6.63
CA GLU A 265 8.64 8.89 5.54
C GLU A 265 10.04 8.27 5.65
N ILE A 266 10.46 7.89 6.87
CA ILE A 266 11.62 7.03 7.11
C ILE A 266 11.38 5.72 6.36
N ASP A 267 12.23 5.38 5.39
CA ASP A 267 12.08 4.17 4.60
C ASP A 267 12.42 2.88 5.39
N TYR A 268 12.24 1.73 4.74
CA TYR A 268 12.50 0.41 5.33
C TYR A 268 13.95 0.23 5.79
N GLU A 269 14.93 0.64 4.97
CA GLU A 269 16.36 0.46 5.25
C GLU A 269 16.80 1.19 6.51
N HIS A 270 16.17 2.33 6.79
CA HIS A 270 16.43 3.14 7.97
C HIS A 270 15.46 2.86 9.13
N SER A 271 14.37 2.12 8.91
CA SER A 271 13.45 1.71 9.99
C SER A 271 13.77 0.32 10.53
N SER A 272 14.49 -0.50 9.77
CA SER A 272 14.82 -1.87 10.18
C SER A 272 16.16 -1.93 10.93
N LEU A 273 16.20 -2.72 11.99
CA LEU A 273 17.41 -3.06 12.73
C LEU A 273 17.95 -4.45 12.36
N ASP A 274 17.34 -5.14 11.39
CA ASP A 274 17.75 -6.46 10.94
C ASP A 274 19.07 -6.42 10.15
N TYR A 275 20.19 -6.50 10.86
CA TYR A 275 21.54 -6.50 10.28
C TYR A 275 21.89 -7.78 9.47
N ARG A 276 20.89 -8.60 9.13
CA ARG A 276 21.02 -9.75 8.22
C ARG A 276 20.88 -9.32 6.76
N ALA A 277 20.10 -8.26 6.48
CA ALA A 277 20.03 -7.71 5.14
C ALA A 277 21.25 -6.84 4.84
N LYS A 278 21.73 -6.92 3.61
CA LYS A 278 22.92 -6.19 3.17
C LYS A 278 22.68 -4.69 3.20
N GLU A 279 21.52 -4.27 2.71
CA GLU A 279 21.08 -2.88 2.59
C GLU A 279 20.99 -2.23 3.98
N ILE A 280 20.42 -2.94 4.96
CA ILE A 280 20.36 -2.49 6.35
C ILE A 280 21.78 -2.39 6.95
N THR A 281 22.62 -3.39 6.71
CA THR A 281 24.02 -3.39 7.21
C THR A 281 24.83 -2.22 6.64
N GLU A 282 24.60 -1.87 5.37
CA GLU A 282 25.18 -0.71 4.71
C GLU A 282 24.67 0.58 5.36
N ALA A 283 23.35 0.73 5.53
CA ALA A 283 22.74 1.90 6.17
C ALA A 283 23.26 2.14 7.60
N ILE A 284 23.23 1.12 8.47
CA ILE A 284 23.69 1.27 9.87
C ILE A 284 25.21 1.48 9.99
N SER A 285 25.98 1.36 8.90
CA SER A 285 27.42 1.64 8.91
C SER A 285 27.73 3.13 8.98
N ASP A 286 26.81 3.97 8.52
CA ASP A 286 26.91 5.43 8.61
C ASP A 286 25.87 5.96 9.60
N TRP A 287 26.25 5.98 10.88
CA TRP A 287 25.37 6.47 11.95
C TRP A 287 24.88 7.91 11.73
N TYR A 288 25.67 8.75 11.05
CA TYR A 288 25.31 10.16 10.84
C TYR A 288 24.21 10.26 9.80
N GLU A 289 24.37 9.58 8.67
CA GLU A 289 23.36 9.55 7.61
C GLU A 289 22.06 8.90 8.13
N PHE A 290 22.19 7.81 8.89
CA PHE A 290 21.05 7.11 9.49
C PHE A 290 20.24 8.01 10.44
N LEU A 291 20.91 8.74 11.34
CA LEU A 291 20.25 9.70 12.22
C LEU A 291 19.72 10.92 11.47
N ASN A 292 20.44 11.43 10.47
CA ASN A 292 19.93 12.52 9.64
C ASN A 292 18.60 12.13 9.00
N HIS A 293 18.49 10.92 8.49
CA HIS A 293 17.25 10.41 7.92
C HIS A 293 16.14 10.31 8.97
N TRP A 294 16.43 9.77 10.16
CA TRP A 294 15.47 9.76 11.28
C TRP A 294 14.97 11.15 11.67
N LEU A 295 15.88 12.09 11.90
CA LEU A 295 15.52 13.41 12.41
C LEU A 295 14.87 14.31 11.35
N SER A 296 15.23 14.14 10.07
CA SER A 296 14.64 14.91 8.98
C SER A 296 13.26 14.39 8.56
N LYS A 297 12.98 13.09 8.73
CA LYS A 297 11.76 12.43 8.24
C LYS A 297 10.85 11.84 9.31
N GLY A 298 11.28 11.82 10.57
CA GLY A 298 10.46 11.36 11.70
C GLY A 298 9.13 12.13 11.76
N PHE A 299 8.05 11.44 12.13
CA PHE A 299 6.73 12.05 12.21
C PHE A 299 6.68 13.03 13.38
N VAL A 300 6.24 14.27 13.15
CA VAL A 300 6.15 15.29 14.20
C VAL A 300 4.72 15.78 14.30
N ILE A 301 4.17 15.76 15.52
CA ILE A 301 2.87 16.33 15.85
C ILE A 301 2.99 17.10 17.17
N GLY A 302 2.57 18.37 17.16
CA GLY A 302 2.91 19.30 18.24
C GLY A 302 4.41 19.52 18.33
N ASN A 303 4.99 19.30 19.51
CA ASN A 303 6.42 19.36 19.81
C ASN A 303 7.07 17.97 19.93
N LYS A 304 6.35 16.90 19.58
CA LYS A 304 6.79 15.51 19.76
C LYS A 304 7.13 14.87 18.42
N MET A 305 8.29 14.23 18.35
CA MET A 305 8.73 13.41 17.23
C MET A 305 8.57 11.93 17.55
N PHE A 306 8.09 11.15 16.60
CA PHE A 306 7.96 9.70 16.70
C PHE A 306 8.82 9.01 15.64
N ILE A 307 9.60 8.02 16.06
CA ILE A 307 10.45 7.19 15.21
C ILE A 307 10.10 5.73 15.48
N LYS A 308 9.48 5.07 14.50
CA LYS A 308 9.25 3.63 14.56
C LYS A 308 10.46 2.88 14.02
N THR A 309 10.89 1.85 14.75
CA THR A 309 11.85 0.85 14.27
C THR A 309 11.25 -0.56 14.31
N HIS A 310 11.85 -1.53 13.60
CA HIS A 310 11.43 -2.94 13.64
C HIS A 310 12.61 -3.89 13.41
N ALA A 311 12.45 -5.15 13.80
CA ALA A 311 13.38 -6.24 13.51
C ALA A 311 12.66 -7.59 13.57
N HIS A 312 13.36 -8.69 13.29
CA HIS A 312 12.89 -10.07 13.51
C HIS A 312 13.76 -10.74 14.58
N SER A 313 13.80 -10.19 15.80
CA SER A 313 14.86 -10.53 16.78
C SER A 313 14.98 -12.03 17.06
N MET A 314 13.89 -12.79 17.05
CA MET A 314 13.91 -14.23 17.34
C MET A 314 14.19 -15.13 16.14
N HIS A 315 14.56 -14.58 14.99
CA HIS A 315 14.93 -15.37 13.82
C HIS A 315 16.16 -16.26 14.11
N GLY A 316 16.11 -17.54 13.71
CA GLY A 316 17.16 -18.53 14.07
C GLY A 316 18.57 -18.21 13.55
N GLU A 317 18.69 -17.35 12.54
CA GLU A 317 20.00 -16.88 12.04
C GLU A 317 20.80 -16.08 13.08
N TYR A 318 20.13 -15.46 14.06
CA TYR A 318 20.80 -14.73 15.14
C TYR A 318 21.48 -15.66 16.17
N ASP A 319 21.13 -16.94 16.20
CA ASP A 319 21.66 -17.90 17.19
C ASP A 319 23.14 -18.21 16.99
N THR A 320 23.58 -18.11 15.73
CA THR A 320 24.96 -18.37 15.33
C THR A 320 25.80 -17.10 15.21
N ASN A 321 25.19 -15.94 15.42
CA ASN A 321 25.84 -14.66 15.24
C ASN A 321 26.58 -14.21 16.51
N GLU A 322 27.76 -13.63 16.37
CA GLU A 322 28.59 -13.15 17.49
C GLU A 322 27.87 -12.07 18.32
N PHE A 323 27.03 -11.26 17.69
CA PHE A 323 26.35 -10.14 18.35
C PHE A 323 25.00 -10.52 18.98
N GLY A 324 24.46 -11.71 18.69
CA GLY A 324 23.13 -12.12 19.18
C GLY A 324 21.99 -11.38 18.49
N TYR A 325 21.17 -10.64 19.26
CA TYR A 325 19.98 -9.95 18.75
C TYR A 325 20.29 -8.59 18.12
N PRO A 326 19.46 -8.08 17.20
CA PRO A 326 19.57 -6.75 16.55
C PRO A 326 20.06 -5.62 17.46
N HIS A 327 19.40 -5.46 18.61
CA HIS A 327 19.66 -4.40 19.57
C HIS A 327 21.06 -4.41 20.20
N GLN A 328 21.77 -5.53 20.12
CA GLN A 328 23.11 -5.74 20.68
C GLN A 328 24.22 -5.45 19.66
N HIS A 329 23.88 -5.22 18.40
CA HIS A 329 24.86 -4.98 17.36
C HIS A 329 25.61 -3.65 17.64
N PRO A 330 26.96 -3.61 17.63
CA PRO A 330 27.73 -2.41 18.01
C PRO A 330 27.37 -1.15 17.22
N LYS A 331 27.04 -1.30 15.94
CA LYS A 331 26.62 -0.16 15.10
C LYS A 331 25.25 0.40 15.49
N ILE A 332 24.32 -0.48 15.92
CA ILE A 332 22.98 -0.07 16.37
C ILE A 332 23.09 0.64 17.71
N ILE A 333 23.86 0.08 18.66
CA ILE A 333 24.16 0.73 19.95
C ILE A 333 24.71 2.14 19.71
N LYS A 334 25.71 2.27 18.81
CA LYS A 334 26.30 3.57 18.46
C LYS A 334 25.27 4.57 17.92
N ILE A 335 24.31 4.14 17.09
CA ILE A 335 23.25 5.02 16.57
C ILE A 335 22.42 5.57 17.73
N PHE A 336 21.99 4.73 18.67
CA PHE A 336 21.21 5.16 19.82
C PHE A 336 21.99 6.04 20.80
N GLU A 337 23.27 5.73 21.05
CA GLU A 337 24.16 6.59 21.84
C GLU A 337 24.29 7.98 21.21
N LYS A 338 24.46 8.04 19.88
CA LYS A 338 24.55 9.31 19.15
C LYS A 338 23.23 10.07 19.07
N LEU A 339 22.09 9.38 19.02
CA LEU A 339 20.79 10.01 19.15
C LEU A 339 20.63 10.69 20.51
N GLN A 340 20.98 10.00 21.60
CA GLN A 340 20.95 10.59 22.94
C GLN A 340 21.82 11.85 23.03
N GLU A 341 23.06 11.77 22.53
CA GLU A 341 23.96 12.93 22.50
C GLU A 341 23.33 14.12 21.73
N VAL A 342 22.71 13.88 20.58
CA VAL A 342 22.06 14.92 19.76
C VAL A 342 20.87 15.55 20.49
N CYS A 343 20.05 14.73 21.16
CA CYS A 343 18.93 15.20 21.98
C CYS A 343 19.42 16.09 23.13
N ASP A 344 20.47 15.66 23.85
CA ASP A 344 21.04 16.42 24.96
C ASP A 344 21.52 17.82 24.52
N ASP A 345 22.13 17.93 23.33
CA ASP A 345 22.59 19.21 22.78
C ASP A 345 21.45 20.12 22.33
N ALA A 346 20.36 19.54 21.80
CA ALA A 346 19.15 20.28 21.43
C ALA A 346 18.27 20.61 22.64
N GLY A 347 18.54 20.04 23.81
CA GLY A 347 17.66 20.13 24.98
C GLY A 347 16.34 19.38 24.83
N ALA A 348 16.27 18.41 23.91
CA ALA A 348 15.10 17.55 23.70
C ALA A 348 15.18 16.30 24.59
N SER A 349 14.05 15.82 25.12
CA SER A 349 14.01 14.55 25.87
C SER A 349 13.88 13.35 24.94
N LEU A 350 14.67 12.31 25.17
CA LEU A 350 14.58 11.04 24.45
C LEU A 350 13.86 9.99 25.29
N HIS A 351 12.81 9.40 24.72
CA HIS A 351 11.99 8.35 25.32
C HIS A 351 12.05 7.08 24.47
N TYR A 352 12.24 5.94 25.12
CA TYR A 352 12.06 4.62 24.51
C TYR A 352 10.69 4.08 24.91
N SER A 353 9.75 4.21 24.00
CA SER A 353 8.33 3.96 24.24
C SER A 353 7.88 2.63 23.66
N THR A 354 6.89 1.99 24.28
CA THR A 354 6.12 0.93 23.62
C THR A 354 5.05 1.54 22.72
N VAL A 355 4.42 0.73 21.88
CA VAL A 355 3.29 1.12 21.04
C VAL A 355 2.14 1.68 21.87
N ASN A 356 1.73 1.06 22.98
CA ASN A 356 0.65 1.62 23.80
C ASN A 356 1.03 2.97 24.42
N GLN A 357 2.28 3.17 24.82
CA GLN A 357 2.74 4.49 25.29
C GLN A 357 2.70 5.53 24.16
N VAL A 358 3.06 5.15 22.94
CA VAL A 358 2.89 6.03 21.76
C VAL A 358 1.43 6.34 21.51
N MET A 359 0.53 5.36 21.63
CA MET A 359 -0.91 5.58 21.49
C MET A 359 -1.45 6.55 22.56
N ASP A 360 -1.03 6.40 23.82
CA ASP A 360 -1.40 7.31 24.92
C ASP A 360 -0.97 8.76 24.62
N GLU A 361 0.25 8.94 24.12
CA GLU A 361 0.76 10.24 23.70
C GLU A 361 -0.06 10.81 22.55
N LEU A 362 -0.38 10.00 21.54
CA LEU A 362 -1.22 10.42 20.42
C LEU A 362 -2.63 10.80 20.87
N TYR A 363 -3.27 10.06 21.77
CA TYR A 363 -4.58 10.42 22.33
C TYR A 363 -4.55 11.73 23.12
N SER A 364 -3.42 12.02 23.78
CA SER A 364 -3.26 13.28 24.52
C SER A 364 -3.17 14.50 23.59
N ILE A 365 -2.61 14.31 22.39
CA ILE A 365 -2.39 15.35 21.38
C ILE A 365 -3.63 15.50 20.49
N ASP A 366 -4.16 14.39 19.99
CA ASP A 366 -5.36 14.30 19.15
C ASP A 366 -6.52 13.69 19.94
N LYS A 367 -7.32 14.57 20.53
CA LYS A 367 -8.45 14.18 21.39
C LYS A 367 -9.57 13.46 20.63
N ASN A 368 -9.62 13.55 19.31
CA ASN A 368 -10.64 12.87 18.53
C ASN A 368 -10.25 11.42 18.23
N LEU A 369 -8.94 11.12 18.22
CA LEU A 369 -8.41 9.81 17.89
C LEU A 369 -8.97 8.70 18.79
N TYR A 370 -9.18 8.96 20.08
CA TYR A 370 -9.74 7.95 20.97
C TYR A 370 -11.18 7.56 20.58
N GLY A 371 -12.05 8.53 20.27
CA GLY A 371 -13.40 8.19 19.80
C GLY A 371 -13.36 7.38 18.51
N PHE A 372 -12.49 7.78 17.59
CA PHE A 372 -12.32 7.16 16.28
C PHE A 372 -11.87 5.69 16.28
N LEU A 373 -11.18 5.22 17.32
CA LEU A 373 -10.59 3.87 17.30
C LEU A 373 -11.37 2.83 18.15
N HIS A 374 -12.32 3.26 18.98
CA HIS A 374 -12.90 2.40 20.04
C HIS A 374 -14.41 2.21 19.97
N GLU A 375 -15.12 2.86 19.05
CA GLU A 375 -16.59 2.84 19.00
C GLU A 375 -17.14 2.44 17.62
N GLY A 376 -18.34 1.86 17.57
CA GLY A 376 -19.08 1.64 16.31
C GLY A 376 -19.20 0.19 15.83
N GLU A 377 -20.17 -0.04 14.94
CA GLU A 377 -20.33 -1.32 14.24
C GLU A 377 -19.32 -1.40 13.10
N ILE A 378 -18.54 -2.47 13.03
CA ILE A 378 -17.43 -2.58 12.09
C ILE A 378 -17.91 -3.27 10.81
N GLU A 379 -18.19 -2.48 9.79
CA GLU A 379 -18.51 -2.93 8.44
C GLU A 379 -17.73 -2.08 7.43
N SER A 380 -17.02 -2.74 6.52
CA SER A 380 -16.27 -2.08 5.47
C SER A 380 -17.18 -1.39 4.47
N ILE A 381 -16.76 -0.23 3.97
CA ILE A 381 -17.40 0.42 2.84
C ILE A 381 -17.25 -0.47 1.59
N PRO A 382 -18.34 -0.83 0.89
CA PRO A 382 -18.23 -1.56 -0.36
C PRO A 382 -17.59 -0.67 -1.43
N ILE A 383 -16.60 -1.20 -2.14
CA ILE A 383 -15.98 -0.56 -3.30
C ILE A 383 -16.39 -1.34 -4.54
N ASP A 384 -16.74 -0.64 -5.61
CA ASP A 384 -17.04 -1.27 -6.89
C ASP A 384 -15.87 -2.15 -7.35
N PRO A 385 -16.05 -3.48 -7.49
CA PRO A 385 -14.98 -4.39 -7.87
C PRO A 385 -14.33 -4.05 -9.20
N ARG A 386 -15.03 -3.36 -10.11
CA ARG A 386 -14.45 -2.86 -11.37
C ARG A 386 -13.21 -2.01 -11.12
N ARG A 387 -13.18 -1.24 -10.01
CA ARG A 387 -12.08 -0.33 -9.66
C ARG A 387 -10.78 -1.03 -9.33
N PHE A 388 -10.82 -2.31 -8.95
CA PHE A 388 -9.63 -3.09 -8.66
C PHE A 388 -9.57 -4.41 -9.43
N SER A 389 -10.51 -4.64 -10.35
CA SER A 389 -10.44 -5.71 -11.35
C SER A 389 -9.32 -5.42 -12.37
N GLY A 390 -8.07 -5.69 -11.98
CA GLY A 390 -6.86 -5.42 -12.77
C GLY A 390 -5.88 -4.41 -12.15
N ILE A 391 -6.15 -3.91 -10.94
CA ILE A 391 -5.13 -3.27 -10.12
C ILE A 391 -4.42 -4.41 -9.37
N GLU A 392 -3.27 -4.86 -9.86
CA GLU A 392 -2.47 -5.82 -9.11
C GLU A 392 -1.02 -5.37 -8.93
N GLY A 393 -0.57 -5.64 -7.70
CA GLY A 393 0.74 -5.50 -7.06
C GLY A 393 1.91 -5.01 -7.90
N GLY A 394 2.51 -3.91 -7.43
CA GLY A 394 3.73 -3.31 -7.96
C GLY A 394 4.99 -4.15 -7.83
N THR A 395 5.02 -5.31 -8.48
CA THR A 395 6.24 -5.78 -9.13
C THR A 395 6.04 -5.54 -10.62
N GLY A 396 7.03 -5.00 -11.32
CA GLY A 396 6.90 -4.69 -12.75
C GLY A 396 6.66 -5.90 -13.69
N ARG A 397 6.06 -7.01 -13.25
CA ARG A 397 5.74 -8.21 -14.02
C ARG A 397 4.50 -8.95 -13.45
N ASP A 398 3.40 -8.85 -14.20
CA ASP A 398 2.56 -10.02 -14.57
C ASP A 398 1.44 -10.53 -13.65
N TYR A 399 0.77 -9.69 -12.87
CA TYR A 399 -0.55 -10.03 -12.31
C TYR A 399 -1.53 -8.87 -12.60
N GLY A 400 -2.78 -9.17 -13.00
CA GLY A 400 -3.76 -8.23 -13.57
C GLY A 400 -3.52 -7.90 -15.06
N ARG A 401 -2.27 -8.09 -15.47
CA ARG A 401 -1.83 -8.20 -16.85
C ARG A 401 -2.64 -9.28 -17.56
N GLU A 402 -2.95 -10.45 -17.00
CA GLU A 402 -3.65 -11.52 -17.75
C GLU A 402 -4.94 -11.09 -18.45
N LYS A 403 -5.85 -10.43 -17.72
CA LYS A 403 -7.15 -9.96 -18.28
C LYS A 403 -6.93 -8.99 -19.45
N TYR A 404 -6.06 -8.01 -19.27
CA TYR A 404 -5.77 -7.02 -20.31
C TYR A 404 -4.72 -7.50 -21.32
N GLN A 405 -3.90 -8.50 -21.04
CA GLN A 405 -2.86 -9.10 -21.89
C GLN A 405 -3.47 -9.97 -22.95
N LYS A 406 -4.48 -10.77 -22.57
CA LYS A 406 -5.25 -11.54 -23.53
C LYS A 406 -5.89 -10.58 -24.53
N LEU A 407 -6.53 -9.53 -24.03
CA LEU A 407 -7.09 -8.48 -24.87
C LEU A 407 -6.01 -7.75 -25.68
N ASP A 408 -4.90 -7.37 -25.07
CA ASP A 408 -3.74 -6.71 -25.69
C ASP A 408 -3.22 -7.52 -26.87
N SER A 409 -3.04 -8.82 -26.66
CA SER A 409 -2.57 -9.77 -27.67
C SER A 409 -3.57 -9.93 -28.81
N ILE A 410 -4.87 -10.04 -28.50
CA ILE A 410 -5.91 -10.14 -29.52
C ILE A 410 -5.97 -8.87 -30.36
N LEU A 411 -5.99 -7.69 -29.72
CA LEU A 411 -6.02 -6.40 -30.41
C LEU A 411 -4.75 -6.18 -31.23
N LEU A 412 -3.57 -6.48 -30.68
CA LEU A 412 -2.29 -6.38 -31.41
C LEU A 412 -2.28 -7.28 -32.65
N ASN A 413 -2.67 -8.55 -32.51
CA ASN A 413 -2.76 -9.49 -33.64
C ASN A 413 -3.76 -8.99 -34.70
N LYS A 414 -4.89 -8.43 -34.26
CA LYS A 414 -5.89 -7.88 -35.17
C LYS A 414 -5.34 -6.68 -35.94
N VAL A 415 -4.66 -5.75 -35.26
CA VAL A 415 -4.09 -4.54 -35.87
C VAL A 415 -2.97 -4.88 -36.85
N THR A 416 -2.02 -5.71 -36.44
CA THR A 416 -0.86 -6.08 -37.27
C THR A 416 -1.25 -6.94 -38.46
N GLY A 417 -2.39 -7.63 -38.41
CA GLY A 417 -2.99 -8.36 -39.53
C GLY A 417 -3.69 -7.50 -40.59
N LEU A 418 -3.83 -6.19 -40.38
CA LEU A 418 -4.42 -5.28 -41.37
C LEU A 418 -3.39 -4.94 -42.45
N ASN A 419 -3.82 -4.71 -43.69
CA ASN A 419 -2.88 -4.37 -44.76
C ASN A 419 -2.30 -2.95 -44.64
N ASP A 420 -3.00 -2.04 -43.94
CA ASP A 420 -2.72 -0.59 -43.96
C ASP A 420 -2.38 0.01 -42.59
N TRP A 421 -2.05 -0.79 -41.56
CA TRP A 421 -1.77 -0.25 -40.22
C TRP A 421 -0.54 0.69 -40.18
N GLN A 422 0.31 0.66 -41.20
CA GLN A 422 1.41 1.61 -41.38
C GLN A 422 0.93 3.05 -41.58
N CYS A 423 -0.32 3.27 -41.99
CA CYS A 423 -0.92 4.59 -42.14
C CYS A 423 -1.17 5.29 -40.79
N LEU A 424 -1.13 4.57 -39.67
CA LEU A 424 -1.35 5.12 -38.31
C LEU A 424 -0.22 6.08 -37.88
N GLY A 425 0.93 5.99 -38.55
CA GLY A 425 2.09 6.86 -38.34
C GLY A 425 3.22 6.22 -37.55
N ARG A 426 4.40 6.84 -37.61
CA ARG A 426 5.68 6.27 -37.11
C ARG A 426 5.66 5.88 -35.64
N TYR A 427 4.91 6.59 -34.80
CA TYR A 427 4.77 6.26 -33.38
C TYR A 427 4.16 4.87 -33.17
N TYR A 428 3.04 4.58 -33.84
CA TYR A 428 2.37 3.29 -33.73
C TYR A 428 3.14 2.18 -34.45
N ILE A 429 3.81 2.51 -35.56
CA ILE A 429 4.75 1.59 -36.21
C ILE A 429 5.82 1.12 -35.23
N GLY A 430 6.52 2.09 -34.63
CA GLY A 430 7.56 1.77 -33.64
C GLY A 430 7.01 1.01 -32.43
N ARG A 431 5.79 1.33 -31.97
CA ARG A 431 5.15 0.65 -30.84
C ARG A 431 4.84 -0.81 -31.14
N PHE A 432 4.18 -1.11 -32.25
CA PHE A 432 3.78 -2.48 -32.57
C PHE A 432 4.95 -3.36 -32.99
N GLU A 433 5.91 -2.82 -33.75
CA GLU A 433 7.07 -3.60 -34.20
C GLU A 433 8.11 -3.86 -33.10
N ASN A 434 8.34 -2.91 -32.20
CA ASN A 434 9.44 -3.02 -31.22
C ASN A 434 8.98 -3.43 -29.82
N HIS A 435 7.74 -3.16 -29.46
CA HIS A 435 7.26 -3.40 -28.10
C HIS A 435 6.21 -4.50 -27.99
N GLU A 436 5.67 -4.97 -29.13
CA GLU A 436 4.69 -6.06 -29.17
C GLU A 436 3.52 -5.87 -28.17
N ILE A 437 3.03 -4.63 -28.02
CA ILE A 437 1.93 -4.28 -27.12
C ILE A 437 0.92 -3.33 -27.80
N TYR A 438 -0.36 -3.58 -27.57
CA TYR A 438 -1.45 -2.71 -28.01
C TYR A 438 -1.73 -1.59 -27.01
N PHE A 439 -1.67 -1.83 -25.70
CA PHE A 439 -1.81 -0.87 -24.60
C PHE A 439 -0.43 -0.46 -24.07
N SER A 440 -0.20 0.83 -23.90
CA SER A 440 1.05 1.38 -23.42
C SER A 440 1.03 1.38 -21.90
N ARG A 441 2.22 1.52 -21.31
CA ARG A 441 2.32 1.73 -19.87
C ARG A 441 1.53 2.95 -19.40
N ALA A 442 1.49 4.03 -20.19
CA ALA A 442 0.71 5.21 -19.87
C ALA A 442 -0.80 4.91 -19.87
N ASP A 443 -1.31 4.17 -20.86
CA ASP A 443 -2.72 3.77 -20.94
C ASP A 443 -3.16 3.01 -19.66
N LEU A 444 -2.35 2.03 -19.24
CA LEU A 444 -2.64 1.23 -18.02
C LEU A 444 -2.59 2.08 -16.75
N VAL A 445 -1.64 3.02 -16.65
CA VAL A 445 -1.52 3.90 -15.48
C VAL A 445 -2.66 4.91 -15.43
N ILE A 446 -3.14 5.41 -16.57
CA ILE A 446 -4.33 6.28 -16.64
C ILE A 446 -5.57 5.49 -16.21
N LEU A 447 -5.74 4.26 -16.68
CA LEU A 447 -6.84 3.39 -16.27
C LEU A 447 -6.83 3.22 -14.75
N GLN A 448 -5.72 2.76 -14.19
CA GLN A 448 -5.56 2.54 -12.74
C GLN A 448 -5.85 3.82 -11.95
N TYR A 449 -5.28 4.95 -12.38
CA TYR A 449 -5.51 6.24 -11.73
C TYR A 449 -6.98 6.66 -11.80
N THR A 450 -7.62 6.51 -12.95
CA THR A 450 -9.03 6.89 -13.15
C THR A 450 -9.94 6.05 -12.28
N LEU A 451 -9.73 4.73 -12.24
CA LEU A 451 -10.48 3.83 -11.37
C LEU A 451 -10.34 4.19 -9.88
N MET A 452 -9.16 4.61 -9.44
CA MET A 452 -8.97 5.05 -8.05
C MET A 452 -9.65 6.40 -7.76
N GLN A 453 -9.66 7.34 -8.72
CA GLN A 453 -10.11 8.71 -8.47
C GLN A 453 -11.58 8.99 -8.78
N PHE A 454 -12.20 8.23 -9.68
CA PHE A 454 -13.57 8.47 -10.15
C PHE A 454 -14.45 7.25 -9.91
N SER A 455 -15.00 7.17 -8.70
CA SER A 455 -15.76 6.01 -8.22
C SER A 455 -17.16 5.87 -8.83
N GLU A 456 -17.76 6.97 -9.29
CA GLU A 456 -19.05 6.97 -9.98
C GLU A 456 -18.88 6.54 -11.45
N ILE A 457 -18.47 5.29 -11.70
CA ILE A 457 -18.11 4.78 -13.04
C ILE A 457 -19.23 5.05 -14.06
N ASP A 458 -20.46 4.68 -13.71
CA ASP A 458 -21.60 4.74 -14.63
C ASP A 458 -22.10 6.17 -14.92
N SER A 459 -21.68 7.16 -14.13
CA SER A 459 -22.02 8.59 -14.34
C SER A 459 -20.82 9.44 -14.75
N THR A 460 -19.61 8.88 -14.74
CA THR A 460 -18.39 9.59 -15.11
C THR A 460 -18.14 9.45 -16.60
N SER A 461 -18.20 10.59 -17.27
CA SER A 461 -17.90 10.73 -18.68
C SER A 461 -16.50 11.28 -18.89
N ILE A 462 -15.73 10.64 -19.78
CA ILE A 462 -14.33 10.93 -20.07
C ILE A 462 -14.18 11.29 -21.54
N MET A 463 -13.49 12.39 -21.83
CA MET A 463 -13.15 12.79 -23.19
C MET A 463 -11.65 12.74 -23.39
N GLU A 464 -11.18 12.32 -24.57
CA GLU A 464 -9.79 12.44 -24.97
C GLU A 464 -9.66 13.19 -26.31
N PHE A 465 -8.76 14.18 -26.34
CA PHE A 465 -8.37 14.89 -27.57
C PHE A 465 -7.11 14.30 -28.15
N GLY A 466 -7.15 13.96 -29.44
CA GLY A 466 -6.06 13.25 -30.11
C GLY A 466 -5.78 11.88 -29.48
N PRO A 467 -6.80 11.01 -29.28
CA PRO A 467 -6.60 9.68 -28.71
C PRO A 467 -5.77 8.77 -29.61
N GLY A 468 -5.49 9.20 -30.84
CA GLY A 468 -4.83 8.45 -31.88
C GLY A 468 -5.60 7.19 -32.20
N ILE A 469 -5.03 6.01 -31.90
CA ILE A 469 -5.74 4.74 -32.11
C ILE A 469 -6.84 4.45 -31.08
N GLY A 470 -6.95 5.24 -29.99
CA GLY A 470 -8.02 5.07 -29.00
C GLY A 470 -7.74 4.04 -27.90
N SER A 471 -6.47 3.63 -27.71
CA SER A 471 -6.12 2.57 -26.75
C SER A 471 -6.51 2.91 -25.31
N GLY A 472 -6.28 4.15 -24.87
CA GLY A 472 -6.61 4.60 -23.51
C GLY A 472 -8.12 4.67 -23.25
N LEU A 473 -8.86 5.34 -24.13
CA LEU A 473 -10.33 5.39 -24.05
C LEU A 473 -10.99 4.02 -24.15
N LEU A 474 -10.41 3.10 -24.93
CA LEU A 474 -10.92 1.73 -25.02
C LEU A 474 -10.81 1.02 -23.67
N LEU A 475 -9.66 1.11 -22.98
CA LEU A 475 -9.49 0.54 -21.63
C LEU A 475 -10.48 1.14 -20.61
N LEU A 476 -10.66 2.45 -20.65
CA LEU A 476 -11.60 3.16 -19.77
C LEU A 476 -13.05 2.72 -20.03
N SER A 477 -13.46 2.64 -21.29
CA SER A 477 -14.78 2.13 -21.68
C SER A 477 -14.98 0.68 -21.25
N LEU A 478 -14.00 -0.21 -21.45
CA LEU A 478 -14.08 -1.60 -20.99
C LEU A 478 -14.19 -1.77 -19.48
N SER A 479 -13.91 -0.70 -18.72
CA SER A 479 -14.08 -0.63 -17.27
C SER A 479 -15.40 0.01 -16.83
N GLY A 480 -16.25 0.42 -17.79
CA GLY A 480 -17.60 0.93 -17.58
C GLY A 480 -17.78 2.43 -17.84
N TYR A 481 -16.72 3.21 -18.09
CA TYR A 481 -16.84 4.66 -18.27
C TYR A 481 -17.49 5.06 -19.61
N ASP A 482 -18.26 6.17 -19.63
CA ASP A 482 -18.75 6.80 -20.86
C ASP A 482 -17.64 7.62 -21.52
N CYS A 483 -17.09 7.12 -22.62
CA CYS A 483 -15.89 7.63 -23.25
C CYS A 483 -16.16 8.29 -24.62
N VAL A 484 -15.53 9.45 -24.84
CA VAL A 484 -15.64 10.21 -26.09
C VAL A 484 -14.26 10.60 -26.62
N GLY A 485 -13.87 10.09 -27.78
CA GLY A 485 -12.63 10.48 -28.45
C GLY A 485 -12.85 11.51 -29.56
N VAL A 486 -11.95 12.49 -29.68
CA VAL A 486 -11.91 13.43 -30.80
C VAL A 486 -10.57 13.29 -31.52
N GLU A 487 -10.60 12.78 -32.75
CA GLU A 487 -9.39 12.52 -33.54
C GLU A 487 -9.44 13.26 -34.89
N ALA A 488 -8.38 14.00 -35.17
CA ALA A 488 -8.25 14.84 -36.36
C ALA A 488 -7.66 14.08 -37.55
N ASP A 489 -6.85 13.04 -37.28
CA ASP A 489 -6.31 12.16 -38.31
C ASP A 489 -7.34 11.12 -38.72
N ARG A 490 -7.65 11.07 -40.02
CA ARG A 490 -8.72 10.21 -40.55
C ARG A 490 -8.41 8.73 -40.37
N ASP A 491 -7.16 8.32 -40.54
CA ASP A 491 -6.80 6.90 -40.51
C ASP A 491 -6.79 6.40 -39.07
N ARG A 492 -6.32 7.22 -38.12
CA ARG A 492 -6.43 6.94 -36.69
C ARG A 492 -7.88 6.89 -36.21
N TYR A 493 -8.72 7.84 -36.63
CA TYR A 493 -10.14 7.85 -36.32
C TYR A 493 -10.85 6.56 -36.78
N LEU A 494 -10.67 6.18 -38.05
CA LEU A 494 -11.27 4.96 -38.59
C LEU A 494 -10.77 3.71 -37.86
N HIS A 495 -9.49 3.71 -37.46
CA HIS A 495 -8.91 2.64 -36.68
C HIS A 495 -9.56 2.50 -35.30
N SER A 496 -9.78 3.60 -34.59
CA SER A 496 -10.44 3.60 -33.28
C SER A 496 -11.86 3.02 -33.33
N ILE A 497 -12.62 3.35 -34.38
CA ILE A 497 -13.96 2.78 -34.60
C ILE A 497 -13.88 1.26 -34.77
N MET A 498 -13.01 0.79 -35.67
CA MET A 498 -12.84 -0.65 -35.91
C MET A 498 -12.37 -1.40 -34.66
N MET A 499 -11.44 -0.84 -33.88
CA MET A 499 -10.96 -1.48 -32.65
C MET A 499 -12.02 -1.52 -31.54
N THR A 500 -12.94 -0.56 -31.52
CA THR A 500 -14.10 -0.58 -30.62
C THR A 500 -15.04 -1.74 -30.96
N GLU A 501 -15.31 -1.98 -32.24
CA GLU A 501 -16.13 -3.12 -32.68
C GLU A 501 -15.47 -4.46 -32.29
N VAL A 502 -14.16 -4.59 -32.55
CA VAL A 502 -13.39 -5.79 -32.18
C VAL A 502 -13.41 -6.03 -30.67
N ALA A 503 -13.20 -4.98 -29.88
CA ALA A 503 -13.24 -5.09 -28.43
C ALA A 503 -14.65 -5.38 -27.91
N SER A 504 -15.70 -4.85 -28.55
CA SER A 504 -17.09 -5.20 -28.22
C SER A 504 -17.35 -6.69 -28.45
N ASP A 505 -16.84 -7.27 -29.54
CA ASP A 505 -16.98 -8.71 -29.81
C ASP A 505 -16.28 -9.55 -28.72
N ILE A 506 -15.06 -9.18 -28.35
CA ILE A 506 -14.27 -9.86 -27.30
C ILE A 506 -14.90 -9.66 -25.91
N SER A 507 -15.46 -8.48 -25.65
CA SER A 507 -16.04 -8.13 -24.35
C SER A 507 -17.15 -9.09 -23.94
N MET A 508 -17.97 -9.50 -24.91
CA MET A 508 -19.06 -10.47 -24.72
C MET A 508 -18.54 -11.87 -24.39
N GLU A 509 -17.37 -12.27 -24.91
CA GLU A 509 -16.76 -13.57 -24.66
C GLU A 509 -16.03 -13.63 -23.32
N GLU A 510 -15.41 -12.51 -22.91
CA GLU A 510 -14.54 -12.43 -21.72
C GLU A 510 -15.23 -11.77 -20.50
N GLY A 511 -16.52 -11.46 -20.60
CA GLY A 511 -17.32 -10.92 -19.50
C GLY A 511 -16.97 -9.48 -19.11
N PHE A 512 -16.52 -8.66 -20.05
CA PHE A 512 -16.43 -7.22 -19.84
C PHE A 512 -17.81 -6.58 -20.05
N ASP A 513 -18.10 -5.52 -19.30
CA ASP A 513 -19.31 -4.70 -19.46
C ASP A 513 -18.88 -3.31 -19.97
N PRO A 514 -18.68 -3.15 -21.29
CA PRO A 514 -18.15 -1.91 -21.83
C PRO A 514 -19.16 -0.77 -21.67
N GLY A 515 -18.71 0.32 -21.04
CA GLY A 515 -19.39 1.60 -21.08
C GLY A 515 -19.43 2.17 -22.51
N PRO A 516 -20.29 3.15 -22.79
CA PRO A 516 -20.41 3.73 -24.12
C PRO A 516 -19.06 4.30 -24.60
N LEU A 517 -18.65 3.99 -25.83
CA LEU A 517 -17.45 4.56 -26.46
C LEU A 517 -17.80 5.13 -27.83
N LYS A 518 -17.50 6.42 -28.04
CA LYS A 518 -17.76 7.12 -29.30
C LYS A 518 -16.55 7.90 -29.74
N TYR A 519 -16.20 7.77 -31.03
CA TYR A 519 -15.20 8.61 -31.65
C TYR A 519 -15.85 9.62 -32.58
N HIS A 520 -15.33 10.84 -32.59
CA HIS A 520 -15.68 11.92 -33.48
C HIS A 520 -14.49 12.29 -34.33
N TYR A 521 -14.69 12.30 -35.65
CA TYR A 521 -13.72 12.84 -36.58
C TYR A 521 -13.75 14.37 -36.55
N GLY A 522 -12.63 15.00 -36.22
CA GLY A 522 -12.50 16.45 -36.19
C GLY A 522 -11.43 16.96 -35.24
N GLU A 523 -11.38 18.27 -35.10
CA GLU A 523 -10.39 19.00 -34.32
C GLU A 523 -11.04 19.63 -33.10
N TYR A 524 -10.44 19.47 -31.92
CA TYR A 524 -10.82 20.26 -30.74
C TYR A 524 -10.11 21.63 -30.79
N PRO A 525 -10.78 22.76 -30.44
CA PRO A 525 -12.12 22.88 -29.83
C PRO A 525 -13.32 22.94 -30.80
N GLY A 526 -13.13 22.75 -32.10
CA GLY A 526 -14.16 22.83 -33.14
C GLY A 526 -15.26 21.74 -33.11
N VAL A 527 -15.30 20.89 -32.08
CA VAL A 527 -16.32 19.85 -31.92
C VAL A 527 -17.64 20.38 -31.38
N ASN A 528 -18.70 19.59 -31.48
CA ASN A 528 -20.02 19.96 -30.98
C ASN A 528 -19.98 20.29 -29.47
N PRO A 529 -20.35 21.52 -29.03
CA PRO A 529 -20.30 21.92 -27.63
C PRO A 529 -21.10 21.01 -26.68
N LYS A 530 -22.15 20.34 -27.19
CA LYS A 530 -22.94 19.38 -26.39
C LYS A 530 -22.16 18.15 -25.97
N LEU A 531 -21.11 17.78 -26.70
CA LEU A 531 -20.22 16.68 -26.31
C LEU A 531 -19.43 17.10 -25.07
N VAL A 532 -18.87 18.32 -25.10
CA VAL A 532 -18.05 18.87 -24.01
C VAL A 532 -18.87 19.09 -22.74
N GLN A 533 -20.09 19.63 -22.84
CA GLN A 533 -20.95 19.92 -21.69
C GLN A 533 -21.35 18.69 -20.87
N ARG A 534 -21.26 17.49 -21.44
CA ARG A 534 -21.62 16.24 -20.77
C ARG A 534 -20.43 15.55 -20.14
N THR A 535 -19.21 16.03 -20.38
CA THR A 535 -17.97 15.37 -19.95
C THR A 535 -17.46 15.93 -18.62
N LYS A 536 -17.18 15.04 -17.67
CA LYS A 536 -16.61 15.39 -16.36
C LYS A 536 -15.08 15.50 -16.41
N VAL A 537 -14.41 14.56 -17.09
CA VAL A 537 -12.94 14.41 -17.10
C VAL A 537 -12.39 14.57 -18.52
N LEU A 538 -11.37 15.41 -18.68
CA LEU A 538 -10.56 15.46 -19.89
C LEU A 538 -9.27 14.67 -19.70
N VAL A 539 -8.96 13.76 -20.62
CA VAL A 539 -7.66 13.08 -20.75
C VAL A 539 -6.95 13.64 -21.99
N SER A 540 -5.65 13.87 -21.92
CA SER A 540 -4.85 14.18 -23.11
C SER A 540 -3.42 13.68 -22.94
N THR A 541 -3.06 12.66 -23.72
CA THR A 541 -1.77 11.99 -23.56
C THR A 541 -0.98 11.91 -24.87
N ASN A 542 0.34 12.14 -24.78
CA ASN A 542 1.26 12.04 -25.91
C ASN A 542 0.82 12.81 -27.19
N VAL A 543 0.15 13.95 -27.03
CA VAL A 543 -0.39 14.72 -28.15
C VAL A 543 0.67 15.69 -28.70
N VAL A 544 1.63 15.17 -29.46
CA VAL A 544 2.56 16.00 -30.24
C VAL A 544 2.07 16.01 -31.69
N SER A 545 1.25 17.00 -32.04
CA SER A 545 0.65 17.09 -33.37
C SER A 545 0.74 18.49 -33.97
N GLY A 546 0.74 18.56 -35.30
CA GLY A 546 0.68 19.82 -36.04
C GLY A 546 -0.64 20.58 -35.84
N HIS A 547 -1.64 19.96 -35.19
CA HIS A 547 -2.90 20.59 -34.80
C HIS A 547 -2.85 21.20 -33.39
N THR A 548 -2.33 20.45 -32.41
CA THR A 548 -2.37 20.86 -31.00
C THR A 548 -1.38 21.97 -30.69
N ALA A 549 -0.19 21.96 -31.31
CA ALA A 549 0.82 23.00 -31.10
C ALA A 549 0.34 24.42 -31.49
N PRO A 550 -0.21 24.68 -32.71
CA PRO A 550 -0.66 26.02 -33.07
C PRO A 550 -1.94 26.46 -32.34
N ASN A 551 -2.74 25.53 -31.83
CA ASN A 551 -4.02 25.81 -31.18
C ASN A 551 -3.97 25.66 -29.64
N GLN A 552 -2.78 25.59 -29.04
CA GLN A 552 -2.63 25.27 -27.61
C GLN A 552 -3.44 26.20 -26.70
N GLU A 553 -3.39 27.52 -26.94
CA GLU A 553 -4.14 28.51 -26.15
C GLU A 553 -5.66 28.27 -26.23
N GLU A 554 -6.20 28.06 -27.43
CA GLU A 554 -7.63 27.83 -27.63
C GLU A 554 -8.09 26.52 -26.97
N ILE A 555 -7.26 25.48 -27.03
CA ILE A 555 -7.51 24.20 -26.37
C ILE A 555 -7.49 24.37 -24.85
N MET A 556 -6.52 25.11 -24.31
CA MET A 556 -6.41 25.39 -22.88
C MET A 556 -7.57 26.23 -22.35
N ASP A 557 -8.06 27.19 -23.13
CA ASP A 557 -9.26 27.94 -22.77
C ASP A 557 -10.49 27.02 -22.74
N GLY A 558 -10.52 26.00 -23.60
CA GLY A 558 -11.48 24.92 -23.58
C GLY A 558 -11.48 24.07 -22.31
N PHE A 559 -10.37 23.99 -21.56
CA PHE A 559 -10.27 23.25 -20.30
C PHE A 559 -11.28 23.72 -19.25
N ALA A 560 -11.70 25.00 -19.33
CA ALA A 560 -12.70 25.56 -18.44
C ALA A 560 -14.05 24.84 -18.49
N ASN A 561 -14.30 23.95 -19.46
CA ASN A 561 -15.52 23.15 -19.53
C ASN A 561 -15.49 21.84 -18.73
N PHE A 562 -14.33 21.43 -18.20
CA PHE A 562 -14.18 20.16 -17.47
C PHE A 562 -14.00 20.40 -15.97
N GLY A 563 -14.36 19.40 -15.16
CA GLY A 563 -14.07 19.40 -13.71
C GLY A 563 -12.66 18.93 -13.41
N HIS A 564 -12.17 17.96 -14.19
CA HIS A 564 -10.87 17.32 -14.02
C HIS A 564 -10.10 17.27 -15.34
N LEU A 565 -8.77 17.40 -15.25
CA LEU A 565 -7.84 17.25 -16.36
C LEU A 565 -6.76 16.22 -15.99
N ILE A 566 -6.58 15.20 -16.81
CA ILE A 566 -5.44 14.28 -16.78
C ILE A 566 -4.60 14.56 -18.03
N ILE A 567 -3.46 15.23 -17.88
CA ILE A 567 -2.67 15.74 -19.01
C ILE A 567 -1.23 15.24 -18.94
N ASP A 568 -0.71 14.78 -20.08
CA ASP A 568 0.73 14.62 -20.31
C ASP A 568 1.40 15.97 -20.56
N THR A 569 1.80 16.63 -19.48
CA THR A 569 2.45 17.96 -19.52
C THR A 569 3.80 17.94 -20.26
N GLY A 570 4.44 16.77 -20.39
CA GLY A 570 5.71 16.61 -21.09
C GLY A 570 5.57 16.60 -22.61
N SER A 571 4.38 16.30 -23.14
CA SER A 571 4.14 16.14 -24.58
C SER A 571 2.88 16.83 -25.11
N PHE A 572 2.15 17.60 -24.30
CA PHE A 572 0.93 18.28 -24.73
C PHE A 572 1.20 19.41 -25.73
N GLY A 573 0.90 19.20 -27.01
CA GLY A 573 1.15 20.12 -28.13
C GLY A 573 2.61 20.15 -28.56
N VAL A 574 3.51 20.38 -27.61
CA VAL A 574 4.96 20.45 -27.78
C VAL A 574 5.67 19.57 -26.76
N VAL A 575 6.85 19.08 -27.12
CA VAL A 575 7.73 18.35 -26.21
C VAL A 575 8.41 19.36 -25.29
N ARG A 576 8.31 19.13 -23.97
CA ARG A 576 8.81 20.05 -22.94
C ARG A 576 9.91 19.43 -22.06
N ASP A 577 10.93 20.24 -21.75
CA ASP A 577 11.85 19.96 -20.64
C ASP A 577 11.19 20.22 -19.26
N GLU A 578 11.91 19.97 -18.18
CA GLU A 578 11.39 20.13 -16.82
C GLU A 578 10.90 21.56 -16.53
N LYS A 579 11.64 22.57 -16.96
CA LYS A 579 11.29 23.98 -16.72
C LYS A 579 10.09 24.41 -17.56
N GLU A 580 10.03 23.98 -18.81
CA GLU A 580 8.89 24.24 -19.70
C GLU A 580 7.62 23.56 -19.18
N ARG A 581 7.72 22.35 -18.58
CA ARG A 581 6.59 21.70 -17.91
C ARG A 581 6.08 22.54 -16.75
N GLU A 582 6.94 23.02 -15.85
CA GLU A 582 6.51 23.87 -14.74
C GLU A 582 5.79 25.14 -15.19
N ILE A 583 6.22 25.74 -16.31
CA ILE A 583 5.56 26.91 -16.89
C ILE A 583 4.15 26.52 -17.36
N PHE A 584 4.04 25.43 -18.13
CA PHE A 584 2.74 24.93 -18.60
C PHE A 584 1.80 24.57 -17.45
N GLU A 585 2.30 23.92 -16.39
CA GLU A 585 1.49 23.62 -15.20
C GLU A 585 0.96 24.91 -14.52
N LYS A 586 1.78 25.96 -14.44
CA LYS A 586 1.35 27.27 -13.91
C LYS A 586 0.29 27.94 -14.80
N GLU A 587 0.39 27.78 -16.11
CA GLU A 587 -0.63 28.28 -17.05
C GLU A 587 -1.97 27.55 -16.88
N VAL A 588 -1.96 26.22 -16.67
CA VAL A 588 -3.18 25.46 -16.34
C VAL A 588 -3.78 25.94 -15.02
N ILE A 589 -2.93 26.15 -14.00
CA ILE A 589 -3.37 26.67 -12.69
C ILE A 589 -3.99 28.07 -12.83
N SER A 590 -3.40 28.95 -13.65
CA SER A 590 -3.91 30.30 -13.88
C SER A 590 -5.33 30.34 -14.49
N ARG A 591 -5.78 29.22 -15.06
CA ARG A 591 -7.13 29.03 -15.64
C ARG A 591 -8.15 28.47 -14.63
N GLY A 592 -7.85 28.55 -13.34
CA GLY A 592 -8.78 28.20 -12.27
C GLY A 592 -8.73 26.72 -11.86
N PHE A 593 -7.65 26.03 -12.21
CA PHE A 593 -7.39 24.67 -11.72
C PHE A 593 -6.38 24.69 -10.59
N ARG A 594 -6.38 23.63 -9.78
CA ARG A 594 -5.28 23.30 -8.88
C ARG A 594 -4.66 21.98 -9.29
N LYS A 595 -3.32 21.88 -9.16
CA LYS A 595 -2.60 20.62 -9.36
C LYS A 595 -2.94 19.68 -8.19
N LYS A 596 -3.61 18.56 -8.49
CA LYS A 596 -3.91 17.52 -7.48
C LYS A 596 -2.67 16.67 -7.21
N CYS A 597 -2.10 16.05 -8.25
CA CYS A 597 -0.84 15.31 -8.13
C CYS A 597 -0.19 15.03 -9.50
N LYS A 598 1.12 14.73 -9.48
CA LYS A 598 1.82 14.03 -10.56
C LYS A 598 1.81 12.54 -10.20
N PHE A 599 1.25 11.69 -11.06
CA PHE A 599 1.06 10.27 -10.75
C PHE A 599 1.86 9.32 -11.67
N PHE A 600 2.47 9.83 -12.73
CA PHE A 600 3.33 9.03 -13.60
C PHE A 600 4.37 9.85 -14.33
N GLU A 601 5.61 9.37 -14.36
CA GLU A 601 6.69 9.95 -15.16
C GLU A 601 7.56 8.84 -15.76
N ALA A 602 7.75 8.86 -17.08
CA ALA A 602 8.61 7.93 -17.79
C ALA A 602 9.15 8.56 -19.09
N GLY A 603 10.46 8.84 -19.10
CA GLY A 603 11.10 9.51 -20.23
C GLY A 603 10.52 10.90 -20.46
N ARG A 604 9.73 11.06 -21.53
CA ARG A 604 9.06 12.35 -21.85
C ARG A 604 7.63 12.44 -21.33
N ILE A 605 7.03 11.32 -20.95
CA ILE A 605 5.64 11.29 -20.46
C ILE A 605 5.64 11.81 -19.02
N ASN A 606 4.81 12.80 -18.74
CA ASN A 606 4.60 13.37 -17.41
C ASN A 606 3.10 13.60 -17.15
N LEU A 607 2.43 12.60 -16.57
CA LEU A 607 0.99 12.64 -16.33
C LEU A 607 0.67 13.34 -15.01
N VAL A 608 -0.16 14.37 -15.11
CA VAL A 608 -0.56 15.22 -14.00
C VAL A 608 -2.09 15.35 -13.97
N HIS A 609 -2.68 15.23 -12.79
CA HIS A 609 -4.10 15.50 -12.58
C HIS A 609 -4.29 16.92 -12.02
N PHE A 610 -5.13 17.71 -12.69
CA PHE A 610 -5.63 18.99 -12.24
C PHE A 610 -7.14 18.92 -11.97
N THR A 611 -7.60 19.63 -10.94
CA THR A 611 -9.02 19.65 -10.54
C THR A 611 -9.46 21.09 -10.26
N LYS A 612 -10.77 21.36 -10.36
CA LYS A 612 -11.37 22.63 -9.91
C LYS A 612 -11.79 22.62 -8.44
N ASP A 613 -11.96 21.42 -7.87
CA ASP A 613 -12.38 21.19 -6.49
C ASP A 613 -11.26 21.34 -5.47
#